data_AF-A0A5K1CYZ2-F1
#
_entry.id   AF-A0A5K1CYZ2-F1
#
_cell.length_a   1.000
_cell.length_b   1.000
_cell.length_c   1.000
_cell.angle_alpha   90.00
_cell.angle_beta   90.00
_cell.angle_gamma   90.00
#
_symmetry.space_group_name_H-M   'P 1'
#
loop_
_entity.id
_entity.type
_entity.pdbx_description
1 polymer ?
#
loop_
_entity_poly.entity_id
_entity_poly.type
_entity_poly.pdbx_seq_one_letter_code
_entity_poly.pdbx_strand_id
1 'polypeptide(L)' 'DNVSKIRRVYDAFLAEFPLCYGYWKKYADHEARLATVDKIVEVYERAVLAVTYSVDIWLHYCTFAISTYEDPDTIR' A
#
# COMPACT_ATOMS: atom_id res chain seq x y z
N ASP A 1 14.07 13.40 8.40
CA ASP A 1 13.01 12.45 8.77
C ASP A 1 13.22 11.04 8.27
N ASN A 2 13.07 10.05 9.16
CA ASN A 2 13.25 8.62 8.85
C ASN A 2 12.20 8.08 7.87
N VAL A 3 10.98 8.62 7.87
CA VAL A 3 9.89 8.25 6.96
C VAL A 3 10.28 8.49 5.49
N SER A 4 10.84 9.66 5.17
CA SER A 4 11.26 9.98 3.80
C SER A 4 12.38 9.06 3.30
N LYS A 5 13.26 8.59 4.18
CA LYS A 5 14.29 7.60 3.82
C LYS A 5 13.67 6.24 3.51
N ILE A 6 12.73 5.79 4.33
CA ILE A 6 12.00 4.52 4.14
C ILE A 6 11.25 4.53 2.81
N ARG A 7 10.53 5.61 2.49
CA ARG A 7 9.84 5.79 1.21
C ARG A 7 10.78 5.62 0.02
N ARG A 8 11.91 6.35 0.03
CA ARG A 8 12.91 6.27 -1.06
C ARG A 8 13.48 4.87 -1.25
N VAL A 9 13.70 4.13 -0.16
CA VAL A 9 14.20 2.75 -0.26
C VAL A 9 13.17 1.83 -0.88
N TYR A 10 11.92 1.89 -0.44
CA TYR A 10 10.84 1.10 -1.04
C TYR A 10 10.57 1.49 -2.49
N ASP A 11 10.52 2.78 -2.81
CA ASP A 11 10.28 3.27 -4.16
C ASP A 11 11.36 2.80 -5.13
N ALA A 12 12.64 2.89 -4.74
CA ALA A 12 13.73 2.38 -5.57
C ALA A 12 13.69 0.86 -5.74
N PHE A 13 13.44 0.12 -4.66
CA PHE A 13 13.37 -1.34 -4.70
C PHE A 13 12.21 -1.85 -5.56
N LEU A 14 11.02 -1.27 -5.39
CA LEU A 14 9.80 -1.69 -6.08
C LEU A 14 9.71 -1.19 -7.52
N ALA A 15 10.49 -0.18 -7.90
CA ALA A 15 10.69 0.19 -9.29
C ALA A 15 11.42 -0.92 -10.06
N GLU A 16 12.43 -1.54 -9.44
CA GLU A 16 13.21 -2.64 -10.05
C GLU A 16 12.51 -4.00 -9.91
N PHE A 17 11.82 -4.23 -8.78
CA PHE A 17 11.17 -5.51 -8.45
C PHE A 17 9.68 -5.35 -8.12
N PRO A 18 8.84 -4.90 -9.09
CA PRO A 18 7.44 -4.59 -8.84
C PRO A 18 6.62 -5.81 -8.42
N LEU A 19 6.99 -7.02 -8.86
CA LEU A 19 6.27 -8.26 -8.58
C LEU A 19 6.46 -8.79 -7.14
N CYS A 20 7.33 -8.17 -6.34
CA CYS A 20 7.55 -8.54 -4.95
C CYS A 20 6.42 -8.03 -4.03
N TYR A 21 5.20 -8.54 -4.20
CA TYR A 21 3.97 -8.10 -3.50
C TYR A 21 4.11 -8.02 -1.98
N GLY A 22 4.86 -8.92 -1.35
CA GLY A 22 5.08 -8.90 0.10
C GLY A 22 5.76 -7.61 0.59
N TYR A 23 6.56 -6.94 -0.26
CA TYR A 23 7.18 -5.66 0.07
C TYR A 23 6.23 -4.48 -0.12
N TRP A 24 5.28 -4.55 -1.06
CA TRP A 24 4.19 -3.58 -1.15
C TRP A 24 3.36 -3.55 0.13
N LYS A 25 3.00 -4.72 0.66
CA LYS A 25 2.31 -4.82 1.97
C LYS A 25 3.13 -4.20 3.09
N LYS A 26 4.43 -4.53 3.20
CA LYS A 26 5.31 -3.95 4.23
C LYS A 26 5.43 -2.43 4.11
N TYR A 27 5.42 -1.91 2.88
CA TYR A 27 5.44 -0.47 2.65
C TYR A 27 4.14 0.18 3.15
N ALA A 28 2.98 -0.36 2.79
CA ALA A 28 1.69 0.12 3.29
C ALA A 28 1.59 0.05 4.83
N ASP A 29 2.05 -1.04 5.44
CA ASP A 29 2.10 -1.21 6.90
C ASP A 29 3.01 -0.16 7.58
N HIS A 30 4.10 0.27 6.91
CA HIS A 30 5.01 1.30 7.41
C HIS A 30 4.39 2.69 7.33
N GLU A 31 3.71 3.01 6.22
CA GLU A 31 2.96 4.26 6.08
C GLU A 31 1.81 4.32 7.09
N ALA A 32 1.12 3.20 7.35
CA ALA A 32 0.02 3.15 8.31
C ALA A 32 0.41 3.54 9.75
N ARG A 33 1.68 3.38 10.12
CA ARG A 33 2.17 3.77 11.46
C ARG A 33 2.63 5.22 11.54
N LEU A 34 2.89 5.88 10.41
CA LEU A 34 3.71 7.10 10.36
C LEU A 34 3.11 8.21 9.47
N ALA A 35 2.07 7.92 8.71
CA ALA A 35 1.53 8.80 7.67
C ALA A 35 -0.01 8.87 7.69
N THR A 36 -0.55 9.72 6.82
CA THR A 36 -1.99 9.90 6.63
C THR A 36 -2.58 8.76 5.81
N VAL A 37 -3.89 8.56 5.93
CA VAL A 37 -4.66 7.58 5.15
C VAL A 37 -4.40 7.72 3.65
N ASP A 38 -4.34 8.94 3.12
CA ASP A 38 -4.08 9.20 1.69
C ASP A 38 -2.76 8.59 1.20
N LYS A 39 -1.72 8.57 2.05
CA LYS A 39 -0.43 7.98 1.67
C LYS A 39 -0.46 6.46 1.68
N ILE A 40 -1.25 5.87 2.55
CA ILE A 40 -1.46 4.42 2.56
C ILE A 40 -2.24 4.01 1.30
N VAL A 41 -3.28 4.76 0.95
CA VAL A 41 -4.08 4.56 -0.28
C VAL A 41 -3.17 4.67 -1.51
N GLU A 42 -2.34 5.71 -1.61
CA GLU A 42 -1.41 5.89 -2.73
C GLU A 42 -0.48 4.68 -2.92
N VAL A 43 0.01 4.08 -1.83
CA VAL A 43 0.85 2.87 -1.88
C VAL A 43 0.04 1.67 -2.36
N TYR A 44 -1.19 1.47 -1.89
CA TYR A 44 -2.04 0.36 -2.35
C TYR A 44 -2.44 0.51 -3.82
N GLU A 45 -2.80 1.71 -4.27
CA GLU A 45 -3.11 2.00 -5.69
C GLU A 45 -1.93 1.66 -6.60
N ARG A 46 -0.70 2.04 -6.19
CA ARG A 46 0.51 1.66 -6.92
C ARG A 46 0.74 0.15 -6.89
N ALA A 47 0.48 -0.50 -5.76
CA ALA A 47 0.67 -1.93 -5.61
C ALA A 47 -0.28 -2.73 -6.51
N VAL A 48 -1.58 -2.42 -6.56
CA VAL A 48 -2.54 -3.11 -7.43
C VAL A 48 -2.24 -2.93 -8.91
N LEU A 49 -1.63 -1.81 -9.32
CA LEU A 49 -1.14 -1.63 -10.69
C LEU A 49 0.12 -2.45 -10.96
N ALA A 50 1.04 -2.56 -9.99
CA ALA A 50 2.28 -3.31 -10.13
C ALA A 50 2.08 -4.85 -10.09
N VAL A 51 1.14 -5.32 -9.27
CA VAL A 51 0.83 -6.74 -9.06
C VAL A 51 -0.66 -7.03 -9.21
N THR A 52 -1.23 -6.65 -10.36
CA THR A 52 -2.68 -6.70 -10.64
C THR A 52 -3.33 -8.05 -10.39
N TYR A 53 -2.62 -9.14 -10.62
CA TYR A 53 -3.15 -10.51 -10.44
C TYR A 53 -2.86 -11.11 -9.05
N SER A 54 -2.24 -10.36 -8.14
CA SER A 54 -2.00 -10.83 -6.77
C SER A 54 -3.29 -10.73 -5.96
N VAL A 55 -3.96 -11.86 -5.72
CA VAL A 55 -5.15 -11.90 -4.85
C VAL A 55 -4.82 -11.37 -3.45
N ASP A 56 -3.63 -11.67 -2.94
CA ASP A 56 -3.19 -11.22 -1.61
C ASP A 56 -3.12 -9.69 -1.49
N ILE A 57 -2.64 -8.98 -2.52
CA ILE A 57 -2.56 -7.51 -2.45
C ILE A 57 -3.95 -6.88 -2.41
N TRP A 58 -4.88 -7.41 -3.21
CA TRP A 58 -6.26 -6.95 -3.25
C TRP A 58 -6.98 -7.23 -1.93
N LEU A 59 -6.77 -8.42 -1.35
CA LEU A 59 -7.31 -8.77 -0.04
C LEU A 59 -6.84 -7.78 1.04
N HIS A 60 -5.53 -7.46 1.06
CA HIS A 60 -5.00 -6.48 2.01
C HIS A 60 -5.58 -5.09 1.79
N TYR A 61 -5.75 -4.66 0.53
CA TYR A 61 -6.32 -3.35 0.24
C TYR A 61 -7.80 -3.26 0.65
N CYS A 62 -8.63 -4.26 0.31
CA CYS A 62 -10.02 -4.34 0.76
C CYS A 62 -10.13 -4.34 2.28
N THR A 63 -9.29 -5.12 2.97
CA THR A 63 -9.27 -5.18 4.44
C THR A 63 -8.94 -3.82 5.04
N PHE A 64 -7.97 -3.11 4.47
CA PHE A 64 -7.61 -1.75 4.86
C PHE A 64 -8.78 -0.78 4.63
N ALA A 65 -9.42 -0.84 3.46
CA ALA A 65 -10.55 0.03 3.11
C ALA A 65 -11.74 -0.18 4.07
N ILE A 66 -12.13 -1.43 4.33
CA ILE A 66 -13.21 -1.77 5.28
C ILE A 66 -12.88 -1.26 6.69
N SER A 67 -11.62 -1.37 7.12
CA SER A 67 -11.20 -0.91 8.46
C SER A 67 -11.13 0.62 8.57
N THR A 68 -10.98 1.32 7.44
CA THR A 68 -10.77 2.77 7.39
C THR A 68 -12.06 3.53 7.12
N TYR A 69 -12.95 2.97 6.32
CA TYR A 69 -14.22 3.55 5.92
C TYR A 69 -15.34 2.72 6.55
N GLU A 70 -15.90 3.20 7.66
CA GLU A 70 -17.02 2.54 8.38
C GLU A 70 -18.31 2.46 7.55
N ASP A 71 -18.44 3.32 6.51
CA ASP A 71 -19.57 3.33 5.60
C ASP A 71 -19.23 2.57 4.30
N PRO A 72 -19.89 1.43 4.02
CA PRO A 72 -19.69 0.62 2.82
C PRO A 72 -19.85 1.39 1.51
N ASP A 73 -20.67 2.45 1.49
CA ASP A 73 -20.92 3.25 0.28
C ASP A 73 -19.74 4.17 -0.09
N THR A 74 -18.74 4.30 0.80
CA THR A 74 -17.51 5.08 0.55
C THR A 74 -16.41 4.27 -0.14
N ILE A 75 -16.54 2.94 -0.17
CA ILE A 75 -15.57 2.04 -0.80
C ILE A 75 -15.84 2.03 -2.31
N ARG A 76 -14.97 2.70 -3.08
CA ARG A 76 -15.10 2.88 -4.54
C ARG A 76 -14.56 1.71 -5.35
#